data_AF-A0A966QEJ1-F1
#
_entry.id   AF-A0A966QEJ1-F1
#
_cell.length_a   1.000
_cell.length_b   1.000
_cell.length_c   1.000
_cell.angle_alpha   90.00
_cell.angle_beta   90.00
_cell.angle_gamma   90.00
#
_symmetry.space_group_name_H-M   'P 1'
#
loop_
_entity.id
_entity.type
_entity.pdbx_description
1 polymer ?
#
loop_
_entity_poly.entity_id
_entity_poly.type
_entity_poly.pdbx_seq_one_letter_code
_entity_poly.pdbx_strand_id
1 'polypeptide(L)' 'MFNDFVVQPLFNLLVTIYAIIPGHNFGLSIIIFTVLIRLALWPLVKKQLHQTKAMRKLQPEIKKIKQATK' A
#
# COMPACT_ATOMS: atom_id res chain seq x y z
N MET A 1 -2.61 19.33 -12.25
CA MET A 1 -1.71 18.15 -12.32
C MET A 1 -1.86 17.23 -11.10
N PHE A 2 -1.39 17.57 -9.89
CA PHE A 2 -1.56 16.66 -8.72
C PHE A 2 -3.02 16.37 -8.38
N ASN A 3 -3.88 17.39 -8.46
CA ASN A 3 -5.32 17.24 -8.23
C ASN A 3 -5.94 16.21 -9.18
N ASP A 4 -5.65 16.31 -10.48
CA ASP A 4 -6.32 15.52 -11.51
C ASP A 4 -5.80 14.07 -11.54
N PHE A 5 -4.52 13.88 -11.17
CA PHE A 5 -3.88 12.56 -11.20
C PHE A 5 -4.06 11.74 -9.92
N VAL A 6 -4.20 12.41 -8.77
CA VAL A 6 -4.24 11.75 -7.46
C VAL A 6 -5.56 12.00 -6.76
N VAL A 7 -5.96 13.27 -6.59
CA VAL A 7 -7.12 13.63 -5.76
C VAL A 7 -8.43 13.21 -6.43
N GLN A 8 -8.60 13.54 -7.71
CA GLN A 8 -9.82 13.28 -8.48
C GLN A 8 -10.16 11.79 -8.61
N PRO A 9 -9.23 10.90 -9.01
CA PRO A 9 -9.54 9.47 -9.08
C PRO A 9 -9.82 8.88 -7.70
N LEU A 10 -9.10 9.32 -6.65
CA LEU A 10 -9.32 8.82 -5.30
C LEU A 10 -10.71 9.22 -4.76
N PHE A 11 -11.11 10.46 -5.01
CA PHE A 11 -12.42 10.97 -4.65
C PHE A 11 -13.55 10.28 -5.43
N ASN A 12 -13.40 10.12 -6.75
CA ASN A 12 -14.38 9.41 -7.58
C ASN A 12 -14.59 7.97 -7.12
N LEU A 13 -13.51 7.28 -6.73
CA LEU A 13 -13.57 5.90 -6.24
C LEU A 13 -14.34 5.82 -4.91
N LEU A 14 -14.09 6.77 -3.99
CA LEU A 14 -14.83 6.87 -2.73
C LEU A 14 -16.32 7.19 -2.97
N VAL A 15 -16.63 8.14 -3.85
CA VAL A 15 -18.01 8.52 -4.19
C VAL A 15 -18.75 7.36 -4.88
N THR A 16 -18.08 6.61 -5.74
CA THR A 16 -18.66 5.43 -6.40
C THR A 16 -19.04 4.37 -5.36
N ILE A 17 -18.14 4.09 -4.40
CA ILE A 17 -18.43 3.16 -3.30
C ILE A 17 -19.60 3.68 -2.46
N TYR A 18 -19.61 4.97 -2.13
CA TYR A 18 -20.68 5.60 -1.36
C TYR A 18 -22.04 5.53 -2.07
N ALA A 19 -22.07 5.71 -3.39
CA ALA A 19 -23.29 5.66 -4.20
C ALA A 19 -23.88 4.25 -4.34
N ILE A 20 -23.04 3.21 -4.27
CA ILE A 20 -23.47 1.81 -4.37
C ILE A 20 -24.00 1.30 -3.01
N ILE A 21 -23.61 1.93 -1.91
CA ILE A 21 -23.99 1.49 -0.56
C ILE A 21 -25.43 1.93 -0.23
N PRO A 22 -26.35 0.98 0.02
CA PRO A 22 -27.71 1.31 0.43
C PRO A 22 -27.69 1.98 1.82
N GLY A 23 -28.33 3.14 1.92
CA GLY A 23 -28.41 3.92 3.16
C GLY A 23 -27.33 5.00 3.33
N HIS A 24 -26.51 5.28 2.30
CA HIS A 24 -25.61 6.45 2.28
C HIS A 24 -24.71 6.57 3.53
N ASN A 25 -24.32 5.41 4.09
CA ASN A 25 -23.50 5.34 5.29
C ASN A 25 -22.02 5.61 4.95
N PHE A 26 -21.57 6.82 5.26
CA PHE A 26 -20.22 7.27 4.98
C PHE A 26 -19.15 6.41 5.69
N GLY A 27 -19.40 6.00 6.94
CA GLY A 27 -18.48 5.15 7.69
C GLY A 27 -18.23 3.78 7.04
N LEU A 28 -19.30 3.12 6.57
CA LEU A 28 -19.17 1.83 5.88
C LEU A 28 -18.43 1.96 4.54
N SER A 29 -18.64 3.09 3.86
CA SER A 29 -17.97 3.41 2.60
C SER A 29 -16.46 3.52 2.77
N ILE A 30 -15.99 4.19 3.83
CA ILE A 30 -14.56 4.29 4.16
C ILE A 30 -13.98 2.92 4.50
N ILE A 31 -14.68 2.09 5.28
CA ILE A 31 -14.19 0.74 5.63
C ILE A 31 -14.01 -0.10 4.37
N ILE A 32 -14.99 -0.10 3.46
CA ILE A 32 -14.88 -0.86 2.21
C ILE A 32 -13.77 -0.31 1.31
N PHE A 33 -13.66 1.03 1.19
CA PHE A 33 -12.60 1.68 0.43
C PHE A 33 -11.20 1.30 0.94
N THR A 34 -10.99 1.33 2.25
CA THR A 34 -9.70 0.95 2.86
C THR A 34 -9.38 -0.53 2.64
N VAL A 35 -10.36 -1.43 2.72
CA VAL A 35 -10.16 -2.86 2.42
C VAL A 35 -9.82 -3.07 0.95
N LEU A 36 -10.53 -2.42 0.02
CA LEU A 36 -10.25 -2.51 -1.41
C LEU A 36 -8.85 -2.03 -1.76
N ILE A 37 -8.43 -0.87 -1.23
CA ILE A 37 -7.06 -0.38 -1.40
C ILE A 37 -6.06 -1.38 -0.84
N ARG A 38 -6.32 -1.94 0.36
CA ARG A 38 -5.40 -2.89 0.98
C ARG A 38 -5.24 -4.17 0.15
N LEU A 39 -6.31 -4.66 -0.47
CA LEU A 39 -6.26 -5.79 -1.40
C LEU A 39 -5.52 -5.44 -2.69
N ALA A 40 -5.76 -4.27 -3.27
CA ALA A 40 -5.05 -3.80 -4.47
C ALA A 40 -3.55 -3.62 -4.22
N LEU A 41 -3.16 -3.16 -3.02
CA LEU A 41 -1.77 -3.00 -2.61
C LEU A 41 -1.12 -4.30 -2.13
N TRP A 42 -1.88 -5.36 -1.86
CA TRP A 42 -1.33 -6.64 -1.39
C TRP A 42 -0.21 -7.23 -2.26
N PRO A 43 -0.30 -7.27 -3.61
CA PRO A 43 0.81 -7.72 -4.45
C PRO A 43 2.06 -6.85 -4.29
N LEU A 44 1.90 -5.54 -4.12
CA LEU A 44 3.01 -4.61 -3.87
C LEU A 44 3.65 -4.90 -2.51
N VAL A 45 2.85 -5.04 -1.46
CA VAL A 45 3.31 -5.38 -0.11
C VAL A 45 4.03 -6.72 -0.11
N LYS A 46 3.52 -7.73 -0.82
CA LYS A 46 4.19 -9.03 -0.97
C LYS A 46 5.57 -8.88 -1.61
N LYS A 47 5.69 -8.07 -2.68
CA LYS A 47 6.99 -7.78 -3.30
C LYS A 47 7.93 -7.06 -2.34
N GLN A 48 7.45 -6.05 -1.61
CA GLN A 48 8.25 -5.32 -0.61
C GLN A 48 8.76 -6.23 0.52
N LEU A 49 7.92 -7.14 1.01
CA LEU A 49 8.29 -8.10 2.05
C LEU A 49 9.36 -9.07 1.57
N HIS A 50 9.26 -9.55 0.32
CA HIS A 50 10.26 -10.41 -0.28
C HIS A 50 11.64 -9.70 -0.37
N GLN A 51 11.64 -8.46 -0.87
CA GLN A 51 12.86 -7.64 -0.94
C GLN A 51 13.48 -7.40 0.45
N THR A 52 12.65 -7.09 1.44
CA THR A 52 13.09 -6.91 2.83
C THR A 52 13.72 -8.19 3.40
N LYS A 53 13.17 -9.37 3.09
CA LYS A 53 13.72 -10.66 3.52
C LYS A 53 15.07 -10.95 2.86
N ALA A 54 15.20 -10.67 1.56
CA ALA A 54 16.48 -10.81 0.84
C ALA A 54 17.55 -9.88 1.44
N MET A 55 17.20 -8.63 1.71
CA MET A 55 18.09 -7.67 2.37
C MET A 55 18.53 -8.17 3.75
N ARG A 56 17.61 -8.71 4.57
CA ARG A 56 17.95 -9.31 5.88
C ARG A 56 18.92 -10.50 5.77
N LYS A 57 18.80 -11.32 4.73
CA LYS A 57 19.74 -12.44 4.49
C LYS A 57 21.14 -11.94 4.13
N LEU A 58 21.24 -10.80 3.45
CA LEU A 58 22.51 -10.16 3.08
C LEU A 58 23.17 -9.39 4.24
N GLN A 59 22.40 -8.95 5.25
CA GLN A 59 22.93 -8.25 6.43
C GLN A 59 24.15 -8.92 7.11
N PRO A 60 24.20 -10.25 7.36
CA PRO A 60 25.37 -10.90 7.95
C PRO A 60 26.63 -10.80 7.08
N GLU A 61 26.50 -10.93 5.76
CA GLU A 61 27.64 -10.79 4.84
C GLU A 61 28.10 -9.32 4.76
N ILE A 62 27.16 -8.38 4.72
CA ILE A 62 27.46 -6.95 4.80
C ILE A 62 28.19 -6.62 6.11
N LYS A 63 27.81 -7.23 7.24
CA LYS A 63 28.53 -7.06 8.52
C LYS A 63 29.95 -7.62 8.48
N LYS A 64 30.18 -8.79 7.86
CA LYS A 64 31.51 -9.37 7.70
C LYS A 64 32.43 -8.49 6.85
N ILE A 65 31.94 -8.00 5.72
CA ILE A 65 32.69 -7.08 4.85
C ILE A 65 33.02 -5.79 5.61
N LYS A 66 32.04 -5.22 6.32
CA LYS A 66 32.23 -4.01 7.11
C LYS A 66 33.24 -4.17 8.25
N GLN A 67 33.42 -5.38 8.79
CA GLN A 67 34.44 -5.68 9.80
C GLN A 67 35.83 -5.90 9.18
N ALA A 68 35.91 -6.48 7.98
CA ALA A 68 37.18 -6.73 7.29
C ALA A 68 37.83 -5.45 6.72
N THR A 69 37.04 -4.41 6.46
CA THR A 69 37.54 -3.10 5.98
C THR A 69 37.84 -2.11 7.12
N LYS A 70 37.57 -2.48 8.37
CA LYS A 70 37.79 -1.64 9.55
C LYS A 70 39.01 -2.11 10.33
#